data_AF-A0A938EHG0-F1
#
_entry.id   AF-A0A938EHG0-F1
#
_cell.length_a   1.000
_cell.length_b   1.000
_cell.length_c   1.000
_cell.angle_alpha   90.00
_cell.angle_beta   90.00
_cell.angle_gamma   90.00
#
_symmetry.space_group_name_H-M   'P 1'
#
loop_
_entity.id
_entity.type
_entity.pdbx_description
1 polymer ?
#
loop_
_entity_poly.entity_id
_entity_poly.type
_entity_poly.pdbx_seq_one_letter_code
_entity_poly.pdbx_strand_id
1 'polypeptide(L)'
;MAEMAVLLSEGVGHIRVAFDRLDGRRDRHGLATDAADAAVKSQRQLERVYRRAMGDLLEVSDIRIVIGCRELYRRMTAMSDDVVSVADRVWYSRVEET
;
A
#
# COMPACT_ATOMS: atom_id res chain seq x y z
N MET A 1 3.39 4.97 -13.50
CA MET A 1 3.22 6.05 -12.47
C MET A 1 1.77 6.19 -12.02
N ALA A 2 0.81 6.57 -12.88
CA ALA A 2 -0.59 6.74 -12.48
C ALA A 2 -1.17 5.49 -11.78
N GLU A 3 -0.87 4.30 -12.29
CA GLU A 3 -1.29 3.03 -11.67
C GLU A 3 -0.76 2.83 -10.25
N MET A 4 0.50 3.20 -9.96
CA MET A 4 1.04 3.14 -8.59
C MET A 4 0.30 4.11 -7.66
N ALA A 5 -0.02 5.31 -8.13
CA ALA A 5 -0.79 6.28 -7.34
C ALA A 5 -2.22 5.78 -7.04
N VAL A 6 -2.86 5.12 -8.00
CA VAL A 6 -4.17 4.47 -7.80
C VAL A 6 -4.08 3.39 -6.72
N LEU A 7 -3.12 2.47 -6.83
CA LEU A 7 -2.93 1.39 -5.86
C LEU A 7 -2.59 1.91 -4.46
N LEU A 8 -1.83 3.00 -4.37
CA LEU A 8 -1.55 3.68 -3.10
C LEU A 8 -2.84 4.25 -2.50
N SER A 9 -3.65 4.95 -3.30
CA SER A 9 -4.95 5.49 -2.87
C SER A 9 -5.92 4.37 -2.44
N GLU A 10 -5.93 3.24 -3.15
CA GLU A 10 -6.72 2.07 -2.79
C GLU A 10 -6.30 1.50 -1.43
N GLY A 11 -4.98 1.35 -1.20
CA GLY A 11 -4.44 0.92 0.09
C GLY A 11 -4.83 1.81 1.25
N VAL A 12 -4.67 3.13 1.09
CA VAL A 12 -5.12 4.11 2.10
C VAL A 12 -6.64 4.05 2.30
N GLY A 13 -7.41 3.85 1.22
CA GLY A 13 -8.85 3.65 1.28
C GLY A 13 -9.24 2.42 2.11
N HIS A 14 -8.53 1.31 1.94
CA HIS A 14 -8.70 0.10 2.73
C HIS A 14 -8.33 0.29 4.20
N ILE A 15 -7.24 1.00 4.50
CA ILE A 15 -6.88 1.36 5.88
C ILE A 15 -8.00 2.15 6.57
N ARG A 16 -8.54 3.17 5.91
CA ARG A 16 -9.68 3.94 6.46
C ARG A 16 -10.85 3.02 6.80
N VAL A 17 -11.22 2.13 5.88
CA VAL A 17 -12.30 1.14 6.11
C VAL A 17 -11.96 0.21 7.29
N ALA A 18 -10.70 -0.18 7.45
CA ALA A 18 -10.27 -0.98 8.59
C ALA A 18 -10.48 -0.22 9.91
N PHE A 19 -10.08 1.06 9.98
CA PHE A 19 -10.32 1.90 11.17
C PHE A 19 -11.81 2.12 11.47
N ASP A 20 -12.64 2.38 10.45
CA ASP A 20 -14.09 2.53 10.62
C ASP A 20 -14.72 1.25 11.22
N ARG A 21 -14.11 0.09 10.97
CA ARG A 21 -14.55 -1.22 11.50
C ARG A 21 -13.89 -1.60 12.83
N LEU A 22 -12.83 -0.90 13.22
CA LEU A 22 -12.22 -1.01 14.56
C LEU A 22 -13.06 -0.26 15.62
N ASP A 23 -13.84 0.74 15.21
CA ASP A 23 -14.68 1.53 16.14
C ASP A 23 -15.91 0.72 16.60
N GLY A 24 -15.67 -0.17 17.57
CA GLY A 24 -16.69 -0.96 18.24
C GLY A 24 -16.11 -2.21 18.90
N ARG A 25 -16.60 -2.56 20.10
CA ARG A 25 -16.21 -3.77 20.87
C ARG A 25 -16.43 -5.12 20.16
N ARG A 26 -16.84 -5.12 18.89
CA ARG A 26 -17.01 -6.32 18.08
C ARG A 26 -16.77 -5.98 16.61
N ASP A 27 -15.53 -6.05 16.16
CA ASP A 27 -15.33 -6.64 14.84
C ASP A 27 -15.68 -8.12 14.96
N ARG A 28 -16.98 -8.40 14.92
CA ARG A 28 -17.50 -9.71 15.28
C ARG A 28 -17.03 -10.78 14.29
N HIS A 29 -16.54 -10.39 13.11
CA HIS A 29 -16.36 -11.26 11.94
C HIS A 29 -15.02 -11.06 11.19
N GLY A 30 -14.05 -10.31 11.73
CA GLY A 30 -12.75 -10.10 11.07
C GLY A 30 -12.78 -9.10 9.89
N LEU A 31 -13.79 -8.23 9.84
CA LEU A 31 -13.98 -7.27 8.76
C LEU A 31 -12.91 -6.18 8.73
N ALA A 32 -12.29 -5.83 9.86
CA ALA A 32 -11.18 -4.89 9.91
C ALA A 32 -9.89 -5.55 9.41
N THR A 33 -9.64 -6.82 9.75
CA THR A 33 -8.51 -7.60 9.26
C THR A 33 -8.63 -7.89 7.76
N ASP A 34 -9.84 -8.16 7.26
CA ASP A 34 -10.09 -8.31 5.80
C ASP A 34 -9.76 -7.02 5.04
N ALA A 35 -10.09 -5.87 5.61
CA ALA A 35 -9.75 -4.57 5.02
C ALA A 35 -8.23 -4.32 5.08
N ALA A 36 -7.56 -4.68 6.17
CA ALA A 36 -6.10 -4.62 6.28
C ALA A 36 -5.41 -5.54 5.24
N ASP A 37 -5.89 -6.76 5.06
CA ASP A 37 -5.38 -7.70 4.05
C ASP A 37 -5.58 -7.16 2.63
N ALA A 38 -6.71 -6.51 2.36
CA ALA A 38 -6.96 -5.83 1.09
C ALA A 38 -5.97 -4.68 0.85
N ALA A 39 -5.61 -3.91 1.88
CA ALA A 39 -4.57 -2.89 1.79
C ALA A 39 -3.20 -3.49 1.45
N VAL A 40 -2.81 -4.57 2.14
CA VAL A 40 -1.55 -5.29 1.84
C VAL A 40 -1.55 -5.83 0.41
N LYS A 41 -2.69 -6.34 -0.06
CA LYS A 41 -2.82 -6.85 -1.43
C LYS A 41 -2.62 -5.75 -2.48
N SER A 42 -3.20 -4.57 -2.32
CA SER A 42 -2.99 -3.46 -3.26
C SER A 42 -1.53 -2.99 -3.26
N GLN A 43 -0.87 -2.99 -2.10
CA GLN A 43 0.55 -2.62 -2.00
C GLN A 43 1.49 -3.66 -2.65
N ARG A 44 1.18 -4.96 -2.53
CA ARG A 44 1.90 -6.01 -3.30
C ARG A 44 1.72 -5.85 -4.81
N GLN A 45 0.56 -5.38 -5.26
CA GLN A 45 0.37 -5.06 -6.67
C GLN A 45 1.17 -3.83 -7.08
N LEU A 46 1.27 -2.81 -6.23
CA LEU A 46 2.10 -1.63 -6.45
C LEU A 46 3.57 -2.02 -6.64
N GLU A 47 4.10 -2.94 -5.84
CA GLU A 47 5.47 -3.43 -5.96
C GLU A 47 5.74 -4.10 -7.32
N ARG A 48 4.75 -4.82 -7.87
CA ARG A 48 4.85 -5.43 -9.21
C ARG A 48 4.90 -4.36 -10.30
N VAL A 49 4.04 -3.34 -10.19
CA VAL A 49 4.03 -2.19 -11.12
C VAL A 49 5.34 -1.42 -11.04
N TYR A 50 5.88 -1.21 -9.84
CA TYR A 50 7.20 -0.61 -9.61
C TYR A 50 8.30 -1.39 -10.35
N ARG A 51 8.37 -2.72 -10.15
CA ARG A 51 9.39 -3.56 -10.80
C ARG A 51 9.33 -3.48 -12.32
N ARG A 52 8.12 -3.50 -12.89
CA ARG A 52 7.93 -3.30 -14.33
C ARG A 52 8.39 -1.93 -14.77
N ALA A 53 7.93 -0.87 -14.11
CA ALA A 53 8.25 0.50 -14.46
C ALA A 53 9.75 0.83 -14.35
N MET A 54 10.46 0.19 -13.42
CA MET A 54 11.92 0.27 -13.32
C MET A 54 12.64 -0.43 -14.48
N GLY A 55 12.07 -1.51 -15.02
CA GLY A 55 12.53 -2.16 -16.24
C GLY A 55 12.37 -1.25 -17.46
N ASP A 56 11.17 -0.67 -17.63
CA ASP A 56 10.87 0.24 -18.74
C ASP A 56 11.79 1.48 -18.74
N LEU A 57 12.27 1.93 -17.58
CA LEU A 57 13.22 3.04 -17.47
C LEU A 57 14.60 2.75 -18.08
N LEU A 58 14.98 1.49 -18.30
CA LEU A 58 16.24 1.15 -18.95
C LEU A 58 16.25 1.53 -20.44
N GLU A 59 15.07 1.70 -21.04
CA GLU A 59 14.91 2.10 -22.43
C GLU A 59 14.97 3.62 -22.62
N VAL A 60 14.98 4.40 -21.54
CA VAL A 60 14.97 5.87 -21.57
C VAL A 60 16.39 6.43 -21.57
N SER A 61 16.75 7.19 -22.61
CA SER A 61 18.10 7.75 -22.76
C SER A 61 18.34 9.07 -22.01
N ASP A 62 17.29 9.87 -21.73
CA ASP A 62 17.46 11.13 -20.98
C ASP A 62 17.60 10.84 -19.48
N ILE A 63 18.82 11.00 -18.98
CA ILE A 63 19.18 10.75 -17.59
C ILE A 63 18.37 11.57 -16.58
N ARG A 64 17.93 12.79 -16.95
CA ARG A 64 17.15 13.66 -16.05
C ARG A 64 15.76 13.07 -15.83
N ILE A 65 15.16 12.51 -16.88
CA ILE A 65 13.88 11.81 -16.81
C ILE A 65 14.01 10.55 -15.96
N VAL A 66 15.06 9.75 -16.18
CA VAL A 66 15.33 8.53 -15.40
C VAL A 66 15.46 8.84 -13.91
N ILE A 67 16.24 9.86 -13.54
CA ILE A 67 16.42 10.26 -12.14
C ILE A 67 15.09 10.74 -11.52
N GLY A 68 14.34 11.60 -12.22
CA GLY A 68 13.06 12.12 -11.73
C GLY A 68 12.04 11.01 -11.49
N CYS A 69 11.90 10.07 -12.44
CA CYS A 69 11.00 8.94 -12.29
C CYS A 69 11.43 7.99 -11.16
N ARG A 70 12.73 7.68 -11.03
CA ARG A 70 13.24 6.85 -9.94
C ARG A 70 12.94 7.44 -8.57
N GLU A 71 13.12 8.74 -8.40
CA GLU A 71 12.82 9.40 -7.13
C GLU A 71 11.32 9.35 -6.82
N LEU A 72 10.45 9.56 -7.82
CA LEU A 72 9.02 9.44 -7.62
C LEU A 72 8.60 8.01 -7.25
N TYR A 73 9.13 7.01 -7.96
CA TYR A 73 8.90 5.60 -7.67
C TYR A 73 9.36 5.23 -6.26
N ARG A 74 10.56 5.67 -5.85
CA ARG A 74 11.09 5.44 -4.51
C ARG A 74 10.17 6.00 -3.43
N ARG A 75 9.64 7.21 -3.61
CA ARG A 75 8.70 7.82 -2.67
C ARG A 75 7.39 7.06 -2.58
N MET A 76 6.84 6.62 -3.71
CA MET A 76 5.61 5.81 -3.73
C MET A 76 5.80 4.45 -3.05
N THR A 77 6.96 3.81 -3.22
CA THR A 77 7.29 2.57 -2.52
C THR A 77 7.41 2.80 -1.01
N ALA A 78 8.06 3.87 -0.57
CA ALA A 78 8.14 4.21 0.85
C ALA A 78 6.75 4.44 1.47
N MET A 79 5.86 5.16 0.78
CA MET A 79 4.47 5.33 1.23
C MET A 79 3.70 4.01 1.27
N SER A 80 3.97 3.10 0.33
CA SER A 80 3.39 1.75 0.33
C SER A 80 3.84 0.95 1.55
N ASP A 81 5.11 1.05 1.95
CA ASP A 81 5.62 0.38 3.15
C ASP A 81 4.93 0.93 4.42
N ASP A 82 4.68 2.24 4.50
CA ASP A 82 3.92 2.85 5.59
C ASP A 82 2.48 2.32 5.64
N VAL A 83 1.82 2.17 4.49
CA VAL A 83 0.47 1.57 4.38
C VAL A 83 0.48 0.13 4.90
N VAL A 84 1.47 -0.68 4.53
CA VAL A 84 1.59 -2.06 5.04
C VAL A 84 1.82 -2.07 6.55
N SER A 85 2.69 -1.19 7.06
CA SER A 85 2.96 -1.09 8.51
C SER A 85 1.70 -0.77 9.33
N VAL A 86 0.85 0.13 8.82
CA VAL A 86 -0.44 0.44 9.46
C VAL A 86 -1.40 -0.76 9.40
N ALA A 87 -1.47 -1.46 8.26
CA ALA A 87 -2.30 -2.66 8.12
C ALA A 87 -1.87 -3.77 9.10
N ASP A 88 -0.57 -3.98 9.28
CA ASP A 88 -0.04 -4.93 10.29
C ASP A 88 -0.47 -4.53 11.70
N ARG A 89 -0.52 -3.23 12.02
CA ARG A 89 -0.95 -2.76 13.34
C ARG A 89 -2.43 -3.03 13.60
N VAL A 90 -3.29 -2.93 12.58
CA VAL A 90 -4.69 -3.36 12.66
C VAL A 90 -4.76 -4.84 13.02
N TRP A 91 -3.94 -5.67 12.39
CA TRP A 91 -3.83 -7.10 12.70
C TRP A 91 -3.43 -7.36 14.15
N TYR A 92 -2.39 -6.68 14.65
CA TYR A 92 -1.93 -6.87 16.03
C TYR A 92 -2.94 -6.39 17.08
N SER A 93 -3.70 -5.33 16.81
CA SER A 93 -4.76 -4.89 17.74
C SER A 93 -5.83 -5.95 18.00
N ARG A 94 -6.01 -6.92 17.08
CA ARG A 94 -6.86 -8.11 17.32
C ARG A 94 -6.18 -9.15 18.18
N VAL A 95 -4.90 -9.43 17.93
CA VAL A 95 -4.17 -10.49 18.63
C VAL A 95 -4.04 -10.16 20.12
N GLU A 96 -3.83 -8.90 20.49
CA GLU A 96 -3.72 -8.48 21.90
C GLU A 96 -5.08 -8.49 22.65
N GLU A 97 -6.22 -8.54 21.96
CA GLU A 97 -7.56 -8.61 22.55
C GLU A 97 -8.05 -10.05 22.84
N THR A 98 -7.27 -11.07 22.48
CA THR A 98 -7.64 -12.51 22.64
C THR A 98 -6.92 -13.16 23.82
#